data_AF-A0A2G8SCF0-F1
#
_entry.id   AF-A0A2G8SCF0-F1
#
_cell.length_a   1.000
_cell.length_b   1.000
_cell.length_c   1.000
_cell.angle_alpha   90.00
_cell.angle_beta   90.00
_cell.angle_gamma   90.00
#
_symmetry.space_group_name_H-M   'P 1'
#
loop_
_entity.id
_entity.type
_entity.pdbx_description
1 polymer ?
#
loop_
_entity_poly.entity_id
_entity_poly.type
_entity_poly.pdbx_seq_one_letter_code
_entity_poly.pdbx_strand_id
1 'polypeptide(L)'
;MLLRTLTRPALVSRQLPRRLPPFARAMSVSHVDNASQLDGILNKSNTKLSVIDFHATWCGPCHMIAPTYEALAKQYPNVNFLKCDVDQAKDVAQRYRVTAMPTFVFLKGAAEVDRIRGANKPALEDALRRHSSGGAPSSGGFPGKGQTLAGGNSTAGTGAGGSGVAAFQALDPQVKVLLCLLGGYLLFWYLS
;
A
#
# COMPACT_ATOMS: atom_id res chain seq x y z
N MET A 1 64.96 17.64 -48.27
CA MET A 1 64.18 18.89 -48.24
C MET A 1 62.98 18.66 -49.15
N LEU A 2 61.71 18.71 -48.77
CA LEU A 2 61.02 19.29 -47.62
C LEU A 2 59.60 18.70 -47.62
N LEU A 3 59.12 18.36 -46.42
CA LEU A 3 57.71 18.39 -45.97
C LEU A 3 56.62 17.69 -46.81
N ARG A 4 55.96 16.70 -46.17
CA ARG A 4 54.51 16.76 -45.92
C ARG A 4 54.06 15.71 -44.92
N THR A 5 53.96 16.18 -43.69
CA THR A 5 53.07 15.68 -42.64
C THR A 5 51.65 15.50 -43.18
N LEU A 6 51.15 14.27 -43.19
CA LEU A 6 49.72 14.01 -43.16
C LEU A 6 49.44 12.92 -42.12
N THR A 7 49.41 13.38 -40.89
CA THR A 7 48.67 12.84 -39.76
C THR A 7 47.27 12.43 -40.23
N ARG A 8 47.04 11.13 -40.43
CA ARG A 8 45.70 10.60 -40.59
C ARG A 8 45.09 10.42 -39.19
N PRO A 9 43.90 11.00 -38.94
CA PRO A 9 43.33 11.13 -37.62
C PRO A 9 42.91 9.77 -37.06
N ALA A 10 43.12 9.61 -35.75
CA ALA A 10 42.53 8.57 -34.94
C ALA A 10 41.03 8.46 -35.26
N LEU A 11 40.61 7.28 -35.72
CA LEU A 11 39.20 6.95 -35.90
C LEU A 11 38.60 6.80 -34.50
N VAL A 12 38.21 7.94 -33.95
CA VAL A 12 37.48 8.11 -32.72
C VAL A 12 36.25 7.20 -32.75
N SER A 13 36.33 6.16 -31.93
CA SER A 13 35.27 5.76 -31.02
C SER A 13 33.86 6.15 -31.47
N ARG A 14 33.27 5.33 -32.34
CA ARG A 14 31.82 5.15 -32.45
C ARG A 14 31.32 4.19 -31.35
N GLN A 15 31.87 4.29 -30.13
CA GLN A 15 31.14 3.80 -28.97
C GLN A 15 30.08 4.84 -28.67
N LEU A 16 28.92 4.64 -29.30
CA LEU A 16 27.67 5.12 -28.76
C LEU A 16 27.71 4.82 -27.26
N PRO A 17 27.65 5.80 -26.36
CA PRO A 17 27.65 5.50 -24.95
C PRO A 17 26.39 4.68 -24.71
N ARG A 18 26.55 3.37 -24.51
CA ARG A 18 25.56 2.54 -23.82
C ARG A 18 25.50 2.95 -22.35
N ARG A 19 25.37 4.24 -22.07
CA ARG A 19 24.83 4.74 -20.80
C ARG A 19 23.34 4.48 -20.89
N LEU A 20 22.98 3.21 -20.75
CA LEU A 20 21.67 2.86 -20.24
C LEU A 20 21.47 3.68 -18.96
N PRO A 21 20.34 4.38 -18.80
CA PRO A 21 20.01 4.98 -17.53
C PRO A 21 20.00 3.88 -16.45
N PRO A 22 20.35 4.18 -15.19
CA PRO A 22 20.25 3.22 -14.08
C PRO A 22 18.81 2.72 -13.82
N PHE A 23 17.82 3.20 -14.59
CA PHE A 23 16.41 2.84 -14.52
C PHE A 23 15.95 1.83 -15.59
N ALA A 24 16.85 1.26 -16.39
CA ALA A 24 16.50 0.15 -17.30
C ALA A 24 16.42 -1.22 -16.58
N ARG A 25 16.02 -1.24 -15.29
CA ARG A 25 15.78 -2.49 -14.57
C ARG A 25 14.30 -2.82 -14.69
N ALA A 26 13.97 -3.59 -15.72
CA ALA A 26 12.76 -4.38 -15.75
C ALA A 26 12.77 -5.30 -14.51
N MET A 27 12.16 -4.85 -13.43
CA MET A 27 11.84 -5.68 -12.28
C MET A 27 10.35 -5.54 -12.04
N SER A 28 9.60 -6.50 -12.55
CA SER A 28 8.16 -6.57 -12.29
C SER A 28 7.91 -6.69 -10.79
N VAL A 29 8.76 -7.38 -10.02
CA VAL A 29 8.55 -7.54 -8.58
C VAL A 29 9.89 -7.55 -7.84
N SER A 30 10.00 -6.79 -6.75
CA SER A 30 11.19 -6.72 -5.90
C SER A 30 10.96 -7.43 -4.56
N HIS A 31 11.89 -8.29 -4.14
CA HIS A 31 11.84 -8.95 -2.84
C HIS A 31 12.42 -8.05 -1.75
N VAL A 32 11.76 -8.01 -0.60
CA VAL A 32 12.12 -7.20 0.56
C VAL A 32 12.28 -8.12 1.76
N ASP A 33 13.53 -8.26 2.22
CA ASP A 33 13.88 -9.12 3.35
C ASP A 33 14.14 -8.34 4.63
N ASN A 34 14.37 -7.03 4.53
CA ASN A 34 14.83 -6.22 5.65
C ASN A 34 14.15 -4.84 5.69
N ALA A 35 13.92 -4.30 6.89
CA ALA A 35 13.23 -3.02 7.08
C ALA A 35 13.99 -1.86 6.42
N SER A 36 15.32 -1.84 6.54
CA SER A 36 16.17 -0.81 5.93
C SER A 36 16.10 -0.82 4.40
N GLN A 37 15.93 -2.00 3.79
CA GLN A 37 15.75 -2.13 2.35
C GLN A 37 14.40 -1.55 1.92
N LEU A 38 13.35 -1.82 2.70
CA LEU A 38 12.02 -1.26 2.44
C LEU A 38 12.05 0.26 2.49
N ASP A 39 12.56 0.83 3.58
CA ASP A 39 12.63 2.28 3.77
C ASP A 39 13.47 2.95 2.65
N GLY A 40 14.57 2.30 2.23
CA GLY A 40 15.36 2.76 1.09
C GLY A 40 14.61 2.76 -0.25
N ILE A 41 13.70 1.81 -0.48
CA ILE A 41 12.85 1.78 -1.68
C ILE A 41 11.75 2.84 -1.59
N LEU A 42 11.08 2.96 -0.46
CA LEU A 42 10.02 3.95 -0.23
C LEU A 42 10.55 5.38 -0.39
N ASN A 43 11.74 5.68 0.16
CA ASN A 43 12.38 6.98 0.02
C ASN A 43 12.72 7.33 -1.43
N LYS A 44 13.13 6.33 -2.24
CA LYS A 44 13.38 6.52 -3.68
C LYS A 44 12.11 6.71 -4.49
N SER A 45 10.97 6.26 -3.98
CA SER A 45 9.69 6.18 -4.70
C SER A 45 8.57 6.97 -4.02
N ASN A 46 8.90 8.09 -3.38
CA ASN A 46 7.94 8.92 -2.64
C ASN A 46 6.75 9.40 -3.50
N THR A 47 6.95 9.58 -4.80
CA THR A 47 5.90 10.00 -5.74
C THR A 47 5.15 8.85 -6.41
N LYS A 48 5.66 7.62 -6.33
CA LYS A 48 5.07 6.45 -6.98
C LYS A 48 4.30 5.60 -5.96
N LEU A 49 3.24 4.96 -6.43
CA LEU A 49 2.54 3.97 -5.64
C LEU A 49 3.46 2.74 -5.48
N SER A 50 3.64 2.29 -4.26
CA SER A 50 4.31 1.05 -3.91
C SER A 50 3.29 0.09 -3.31
N VAL A 51 3.26 -1.15 -3.77
CA VAL A 51 2.39 -2.19 -3.25
C VAL A 51 3.28 -3.27 -2.64
N ILE A 52 3.05 -3.60 -1.37
CA ILE A 52 3.75 -4.67 -0.67
C ILE A 52 2.80 -5.84 -0.50
N ASP A 53 3.17 -6.98 -1.06
CA ASP A 53 2.54 -8.28 -0.80
C ASP A 53 3.27 -8.97 0.35
N PHE A 54 2.58 -9.09 1.49
CA PHE A 54 3.04 -9.88 2.62
C PHE A 54 2.60 -11.33 2.42
N HIS A 55 3.57 -12.18 2.11
CA HIS A 55 3.34 -13.59 1.84
C HIS A 55 4.15 -14.48 2.78
N ALA A 56 3.83 -15.78 2.73
CA ALA A 56 4.61 -16.83 3.36
C ALA A 56 4.73 -18.02 2.40
N THR A 57 5.83 -18.74 2.46
CA THR A 57 6.08 -19.91 1.59
C THR A 57 5.12 -21.07 1.89
N TRP A 58 4.67 -21.20 3.14
CA TRP A 58 3.73 -22.22 3.61
C TRP A 58 2.25 -21.86 3.40
N CYS A 59 1.94 -20.66 2.89
CA CYS A 59 0.58 -20.19 2.67
C CYS A 59 0.05 -20.66 1.31
N GLY A 60 -0.84 -21.67 1.31
CA GLY A 60 -1.50 -22.18 0.10
C GLY A 60 -2.20 -21.10 -0.74
N PRO A 61 -3.08 -20.25 -0.17
CA PRO A 61 -3.76 -19.19 -0.91
C PRO A 61 -2.82 -18.15 -1.54
N CYS A 62 -1.62 -17.96 -0.97
CA CYS A 62 -0.63 -17.01 -1.46
C CYS A 62 -0.06 -17.46 -2.83
N HIS A 63 0.11 -18.77 -3.03
CA HIS A 63 0.57 -19.32 -4.32
C HIS A 63 -0.44 -19.10 -5.45
N MET A 64 -1.74 -19.07 -5.14
CA MET A 64 -2.79 -18.83 -6.15
C MET A 64 -2.82 -17.39 -6.67
N ILE A 65 -2.46 -16.42 -5.82
CA ILE A 65 -2.50 -14.99 -6.17
C ILE A 65 -1.17 -14.51 -6.77
N ALA A 66 -0.05 -15.17 -6.47
CA ALA A 66 1.28 -14.84 -6.99
C ALA A 66 1.35 -14.60 -8.51
N PRO A 67 0.83 -15.47 -9.40
CA PRO A 67 0.89 -15.23 -10.84
C PRO A 67 0.01 -14.04 -11.28
N THR A 68 -1.09 -13.77 -10.58
CA THR A 68 -1.93 -12.60 -10.83
C THR A 68 -1.20 -11.32 -10.41
N TYR A 69 -0.53 -11.33 -9.25
CA TYR A 69 0.28 -10.20 -8.79
C TYR A 69 1.41 -9.87 -9.78
N GLU A 70 2.11 -10.88 -10.30
CA GLU A 70 3.14 -10.69 -11.33
C GLU A 70 2.59 -10.19 -12.67
N ALA A 71 1.37 -10.60 -13.04
CA ALA A 71 0.70 -10.08 -14.24
C ALA A 71 0.34 -8.60 -14.07
N LEU A 72 -0.16 -8.20 -12.89
CA LEU A 72 -0.46 -6.80 -12.58
C LEU A 72 0.80 -5.94 -12.58
N ALA A 73 1.90 -6.47 -12.06
CA ALA A 73 3.19 -5.80 -12.15
C ALA A 73 3.64 -5.49 -13.58
N LYS A 74 3.35 -6.38 -14.53
CA LYS A 74 3.65 -6.16 -15.95
C LYS A 74 2.70 -5.13 -16.58
N GLN A 75 1.45 -5.09 -16.14
CA GLN A 75 0.45 -4.13 -16.63
C GLN A 75 0.68 -2.71 -16.11
N TYR A 76 1.19 -2.56 -14.89
CA TYR A 76 1.38 -1.28 -14.23
C TYR A 76 2.86 -0.98 -13.95
N PRO A 77 3.69 -0.68 -14.98
CA PRO A 77 5.11 -0.38 -14.80
C PRO A 77 5.40 0.91 -14.02
N ASN A 78 4.37 1.74 -13.81
CA ASN A 78 4.44 2.98 -13.02
C ASN A 78 4.32 2.74 -11.51
N VAL A 79 3.95 1.52 -11.10
CA VAL A 79 3.75 1.11 -9.70
C VAL A 79 4.91 0.18 -9.30
N ASN A 80 5.44 0.38 -8.10
CA ASN A 80 6.47 -0.49 -7.54
C ASN A 80 5.80 -1.67 -6.84
N PHE A 81 5.98 -2.88 -7.36
CA PHE A 81 5.49 -4.09 -6.70
C PHE A 81 6.61 -4.74 -5.88
N LEU A 82 6.30 -4.96 -4.61
CA LEU A 82 7.20 -5.50 -3.60
C LEU A 82 6.60 -6.78 -3.04
N LYS A 83 7.44 -7.76 -2.73
CA LYS A 83 7.08 -8.99 -2.02
C LYS A 83 7.91 -9.06 -0.76
N CYS A 84 7.24 -9.30 0.36
CA CYS A 84 7.84 -9.37 1.68
C CYS A 84 7.46 -10.73 2.28
N ASP A 85 8.46 -11.58 2.50
CA ASP A 85 8.25 -12.81 3.24
C ASP A 85 8.16 -12.47 4.74
N VAL A 86 7.03 -12.82 5.37
CA VAL A 86 6.82 -12.56 6.80
C VAL A 86 7.77 -13.35 7.69
N ASP A 87 8.32 -14.47 7.21
CA ASP A 87 9.28 -15.29 7.96
C ASP A 87 10.69 -14.71 7.93
N GLN A 88 11.08 -14.04 6.83
CA GLN A 88 12.38 -13.36 6.70
C GLN A 88 12.34 -11.95 7.33
N ALA A 89 11.31 -11.17 7.01
CA ALA A 89 11.18 -9.77 7.39
C ALA A 89 10.15 -9.57 8.52
N LYS A 90 10.34 -10.29 9.63
CA LYS A 90 9.40 -10.27 10.78
C LYS A 90 9.17 -8.87 11.34
N ASP A 91 10.22 -8.05 11.39
CA ASP A 91 10.14 -6.67 11.88
C ASP A 91 9.18 -5.82 11.02
N VAL A 92 9.23 -6.01 9.70
CA VAL A 92 8.34 -5.31 8.76
C VAL A 92 6.91 -5.80 8.93
N ALA A 93 6.70 -7.12 8.99
CA ALA A 93 5.38 -7.70 9.20
C ALA A 93 4.73 -7.22 10.51
N GLN A 94 5.52 -7.10 11.58
CA GLN A 94 5.08 -6.54 12.86
C GLN A 94 4.75 -5.04 12.77
N ARG A 95 5.60 -4.25 12.10
CA ARG A 95 5.38 -2.81 11.89
C ARG A 95 4.07 -2.51 11.19
N TYR A 96 3.72 -3.29 10.17
CA TYR A 96 2.45 -3.17 9.43
C TYR A 96 1.29 -4.00 10.03
N ARG A 97 1.51 -4.64 11.19
CA ARG A 97 0.54 -5.47 11.92
C ARG A 97 -0.18 -6.48 11.02
N VAL A 98 0.60 -7.23 10.25
CA VAL A 98 0.07 -8.26 9.36
C VAL A 98 -0.43 -9.45 10.20
N THR A 99 -1.75 -9.65 10.21
CA THR A 99 -2.41 -10.73 10.99
C THR A 99 -2.86 -11.91 10.13
N ALA A 100 -2.93 -11.73 8.82
CA ALA A 100 -3.37 -12.76 7.87
C ALA A 100 -2.61 -12.59 6.56
N MET A 101 -2.29 -13.69 5.88
CA MET A 101 -1.65 -13.67 4.57
C MET A 101 -2.55 -14.31 3.51
N PRO A 102 -2.52 -13.83 2.25
CA PRO A 102 -1.76 -12.67 1.80
C PRO A 102 -2.40 -11.35 2.28
N THR A 103 -1.58 -10.36 2.60
CA THR A 103 -2.05 -8.98 2.83
C THR A 103 -1.30 -8.05 1.90
N PHE A 104 -2.04 -7.23 1.17
CA PHE A 104 -1.51 -6.22 0.27
C PHE A 104 -1.62 -4.85 0.93
N VAL A 105 -0.50 -4.15 1.08
CA VAL A 105 -0.46 -2.79 1.61
C VAL A 105 -0.05 -1.83 0.51
N PHE A 106 -0.85 -0.80 0.30
CA PHE A 106 -0.61 0.24 -0.69
C PHE A 106 0.00 1.46 -0.01
N LEU A 107 1.19 1.85 -0.44
CA LEU A 107 1.95 2.95 0.11
C LEU A 107 2.22 4.00 -0.97
N LYS A 108 2.03 5.27 -0.63
CA LYS A 108 2.57 6.39 -1.41
C LYS A 108 3.63 7.06 -0.54
N GLY A 109 4.90 6.81 -0.86
CA GLY A 109 6.02 7.15 0.02
C GLY A 109 5.93 6.44 1.36
N ALA A 110 5.82 7.19 2.45
CA ALA A 110 5.74 6.66 3.82
C ALA A 110 4.29 6.47 4.34
N ALA A 111 3.28 6.89 3.58
CA ALA A 111 1.88 6.85 4.01
C ALA A 111 1.13 5.63 3.42
N GLU A 112 0.44 4.89 4.28
CA GLU A 112 -0.51 3.83 3.90
C GLU A 112 -1.79 4.46 3.34
N VAL A 113 -2.12 4.10 2.11
CA VAL A 113 -3.28 4.63 1.38
C VAL A 113 -4.44 3.65 1.44
N ASP A 114 -4.16 2.36 1.28
CA ASP A 114 -5.16 1.30 1.31
C ASP A 114 -4.52 -0.03 1.75
N ARG A 115 -5.34 -0.95 2.23
CA ARG A 115 -4.91 -2.29 2.64
C ARG A 115 -5.98 -3.31 2.33
N ILE A 116 -5.56 -4.37 1.63
CA ILE A 116 -6.43 -5.48 1.26
C ILE A 116 -5.91 -6.73 1.95
N ARG A 117 -6.81 -7.42 2.66
CA ARG A 117 -6.52 -8.70 3.32
C ARG A 117 -7.13 -9.83 2.49
N GLY A 118 -6.36 -10.90 2.32
CA GLY A 118 -6.78 -12.10 1.59
C GLY A 118 -6.51 -12.04 0.08
N ALA A 119 -6.64 -13.20 -0.57
CA ALA A 119 -6.39 -13.40 -2.00
C ALA A 119 -7.53 -12.87 -2.89
N ASN A 120 -7.87 -11.60 -2.74
CA ASN A 120 -8.97 -10.97 -3.48
C ASN A 120 -8.45 -10.23 -4.73
N LYS A 121 -8.53 -10.89 -5.89
CA LYS A 121 -8.12 -10.36 -7.20
C LYS A 121 -8.84 -9.07 -7.61
N PRO A 122 -10.19 -9.00 -7.63
CA PRO A 122 -10.88 -7.80 -8.09
C PRO A 122 -10.60 -6.60 -7.18
N ALA A 123 -10.54 -6.80 -5.85
CA ALA A 123 -10.22 -5.71 -4.94
C ALA A 123 -8.81 -5.13 -5.19
N LEU A 124 -7.82 -5.99 -5.49
CA LEU A 124 -6.45 -5.58 -5.80
C LEU A 124 -6.39 -4.75 -7.10
N GLU A 125 -7.11 -5.19 -8.14
CA GLU A 125 -7.23 -4.47 -9.41
C GLU A 125 -7.93 -3.12 -9.23
N ASP A 126 -9.01 -3.07 -8.47
CA ASP A 126 -9.76 -1.84 -8.20
C ASP A 126 -8.92 -0.84 -7.39
N ALA A 127 -8.17 -1.29 -6.39
CA ALA A 127 -7.26 -0.42 -5.64
C ALA A 127 -6.12 0.10 -6.52
N LEU A 128 -5.54 -0.74 -7.39
CA LEU A 128 -4.56 -0.29 -8.38
C LEU A 128 -5.15 0.76 -9.32
N ARG A 129 -6.35 0.55 -9.85
CA ARG A 129 -7.05 1.54 -10.70
C ARG A 129 -7.29 2.85 -9.97
N ARG A 130 -7.74 2.80 -8.72
CA ARG A 130 -7.99 3.99 -7.88
C ARG A 130 -6.73 4.78 -7.58
N HIS A 131 -5.59 4.11 -7.34
CA HIS A 131 -4.39 4.78 -6.83
C HIS A 131 -3.25 4.97 -7.85
N SER A 132 -3.31 4.30 -9.01
CA SER A 132 -2.32 4.43 -10.09
C SER A 132 -2.38 5.76 -10.83
N SER A 133 -3.54 6.41 -10.87
CA SER A 133 -3.67 7.82 -11.22
C SER A 133 -3.63 8.64 -9.94
N GLY A 134 -2.94 9.78 -9.91
CA GLY A 134 -2.87 10.68 -8.75
C GLY A 134 -4.20 11.38 -8.42
N GLY A 135 -5.33 10.67 -8.48
CA GLY A 135 -6.67 11.16 -8.18
C GLY A 135 -7.08 10.80 -6.75
N ALA A 136 -7.58 11.82 -6.06
CA ALA A 136 -8.18 11.80 -4.72
C ALA A 136 -9.21 10.65 -4.51
N PRO A 137 -9.53 10.29 -3.25
CA PRO A 137 -10.56 9.30 -2.96
C PRO A 137 -11.91 9.85 -3.44
N SER A 138 -12.43 9.34 -4.55
CA SER A 138 -13.86 9.43 -4.80
C SER A 138 -14.56 8.42 -3.91
N SER A 139 -15.10 8.94 -2.82
CA SER A 139 -16.31 8.40 -2.21
C SER A 139 -17.45 8.38 -3.25
N GLY A 140 -17.39 7.44 -4.20
CA GLY A 140 -18.56 7.01 -4.96
C GLY A 140 -19.26 5.96 -4.09
N GLY A 141 -20.30 6.30 -3.33
CA GLY A 141 -21.57 6.72 -3.92
C GLY A 141 -22.18 5.46 -4.52
N PHE A 142 -22.88 4.69 -3.68
CA PHE A 142 -23.59 3.46 -4.03
C PHE A 142 -24.41 3.68 -5.32
N PRO A 143 -24.01 3.12 -6.48
CA PRO A 143 -24.80 3.25 -7.70
C PRO A 143 -25.85 2.13 -7.69
N GLY A 144 -26.72 2.15 -6.68
CA GLY A 144 -27.87 1.27 -6.60
C GLY A 144 -29.13 2.07 -6.86
N LYS A 145 -29.65 1.95 -8.08
CA LYS A 145 -30.98 2.41 -8.48
C LYS A 145 -32.00 1.76 -7.52
N GLY A 146 -32.84 2.57 -6.91
CA GLY A 146 -33.67 2.19 -5.77
C GLY A 146 -34.51 0.92 -5.93
N GLN A 147 -34.70 0.23 -4.82
CA GLN A 147 -35.88 -0.57 -4.57
C GLN A 147 -36.47 -0.10 -3.24
N THR A 148 -37.47 0.77 -3.35
CA THR A 148 -38.50 0.94 -2.33
C THR A 148 -39.22 -0.39 -2.13
N LEU A 149 -39.66 -0.70 -0.91
CA LEU A 149 -41.07 -0.99 -0.56
C LEU A 149 -41.18 -1.53 0.89
N ALA A 150 -42.01 -0.82 1.68
CA ALA A 150 -42.60 -1.18 2.99
C ALA A 150 -41.65 -1.32 4.20
N GLY A 151 -41.93 -0.75 5.38
CA GLY A 151 -43.11 -0.07 5.87
C GLY A 151 -42.77 0.68 7.17
N GLY A 152 -43.52 1.75 7.44
CA GLY A 152 -43.31 2.59 8.61
C GLY A 152 -43.81 1.98 9.91
N ASN A 153 -43.21 2.39 11.02
CA ASN A 153 -43.94 3.08 12.08
C ASN A 153 -42.96 3.91 12.93
N SER A 154 -43.37 5.15 13.17
CA SER A 154 -42.89 6.10 14.17
C SER A 154 -42.70 5.40 15.54
N THR A 155 -41.86 5.86 16.48
CA THR A 155 -42.04 7.14 17.16
C THR A 155 -40.89 7.37 18.16
N ALA A 156 -40.46 8.63 18.21
CA ALA A 156 -40.02 9.42 19.38
C ALA A 156 -38.74 9.05 20.15
N GLY A 157 -37.86 10.04 20.18
CA GLY A 157 -36.76 10.17 21.13
C GLY A 157 -36.09 11.55 21.02
N THR A 158 -36.83 12.60 21.39
CA THR A 158 -36.38 13.99 21.55
C THR A 158 -35.18 14.14 22.49
N GLY A 159 -34.26 15.06 22.18
CA GLY A 159 -33.27 15.63 23.12
C GLY A 159 -32.01 16.11 22.39
N ALA A 160 -31.90 17.37 21.95
CA ALA A 160 -31.54 18.55 22.73
C ALA A 160 -30.16 18.46 23.42
N GLY A 161 -29.19 19.24 22.91
CA GLY A 161 -28.10 19.84 23.68
C GLY A 161 -26.83 19.00 23.91
N GLY A 162 -25.69 19.49 23.42
CA GLY A 162 -24.37 19.02 23.87
C GLY A 162 -23.26 19.11 22.84
N SER A 163 -22.84 20.32 22.48
CA SER A 163 -21.54 20.55 21.86
C SER A 163 -20.43 20.05 22.79
N GLY A 164 -19.88 18.86 22.53
CA GLY A 164 -18.80 18.30 23.34
C GLY A 164 -18.36 16.87 23.00
N VAL A 165 -19.19 16.09 22.29
CA VAL A 165 -18.90 14.64 22.06
C VAL A 165 -18.34 14.29 20.66
N ALA A 166 -18.14 15.28 19.78
CA ALA A 166 -17.63 15.04 18.43
C ALA A 166 -16.19 14.48 18.41
N ALA A 167 -15.42 14.66 19.48
CA ALA A 167 -14.04 14.19 19.55
C ALA A 167 -13.92 12.68 19.77
N PHE A 168 -14.88 12.01 20.41
CA PHE A 168 -14.76 10.58 20.74
C PHE A 168 -15.21 9.63 19.62
N GLN A 169 -15.88 10.17 18.60
CA GLN A 169 -16.44 9.40 17.48
C GLN A 169 -15.46 9.24 16.31
N ALA A 170 -14.39 10.06 16.29
CA ALA A 170 -13.33 9.98 15.29
C ALA A 170 -12.09 9.18 15.75
N LEU A 171 -12.10 8.63 16.98
CA LEU A 171 -11.00 7.79 17.45
C LEU A 171 -11.20 6.34 17.02
N ASP A 172 -10.07 5.70 16.64
CA ASP A 172 -10.01 4.31 16.23
C ASP A 172 -10.73 3.39 17.24
N PRO A 173 -11.56 2.42 16.79
CA PRO A 173 -12.36 1.59 17.67
C PRO A 173 -11.54 0.83 18.72
N GLN A 174 -10.25 0.57 18.47
CA GLN A 174 -9.38 -0.06 19.46
C GLN A 174 -9.03 0.88 20.63
N VAL A 175 -8.85 2.18 20.37
CA VAL A 175 -8.54 3.18 21.41
C VAL A 175 -9.75 3.43 22.32
N LYS A 176 -10.95 3.31 21.75
CA LYS A 176 -12.21 3.38 22.47
C LYS A 176 -12.37 2.24 23.50
N VAL A 177 -12.05 1.01 23.10
CA VAL A 177 -12.07 -0.16 24.00
C VAL A 177 -11.04 -0.02 25.12
N LEU A 178 -9.83 0.47 24.80
CA LEU A 178 -8.77 0.71 25.78
C LEU A 178 -9.17 1.78 26.81
N LEU A 179 -9.79 2.88 26.38
CA LEU A 179 -10.30 3.92 27.28
C LEU A 179 -11.44 3.43 28.17
N CYS A 180 -12.33 2.58 27.64
CA CYS A 180 -13.37 1.95 28.45
C CYS A 180 -12.79 0.99 29.50
N LEU A 181 -11.77 0.20 29.14
CA LEU A 181 -11.11 -0.72 30.07
C LEU A 181 -10.31 0.03 31.16
N LEU A 182 -9.56 1.06 30.78
CA LEU A 182 -8.82 1.90 31.73
C LEU A 182 -9.75 2.71 32.64
N GLY A 183 -10.84 3.26 32.09
CA GLY A 183 -11.86 3.97 32.86
C GLY A 183 -12.57 3.05 33.86
N GLY A 184 -12.92 1.84 33.45
CA GLY A 184 -13.50 0.82 34.33
C GLY A 184 -12.54 0.37 35.43
N TYR A 185 -11.26 0.18 35.11
CA TYR A 185 -10.23 -0.19 36.08
C TYR A 185 -9.95 0.94 37.09
N LEU A 186 -9.90 2.20 36.63
CA LEU A 186 -9.73 3.36 37.52
C LEU A 186 -10.94 3.56 38.45
N LEU A 187 -12.16 3.35 37.93
CA LEU A 187 -13.37 3.43 38.75
C LEU A 187 -13.44 2.30 39.79
N PHE A 188 -13.02 1.09 39.41
CA PHE A 188 -12.93 -0.07 40.31
C PHE A 188 -11.88 0.12 41.41
N TRP A 189 -10.74 0.73 41.07
CA TRP A 189 -9.68 1.08 42.03
C TRP A 189 -10.05 2.25 42.95
N TYR A 190 -10.93 3.15 42.51
CA TYR A 190 -11.40 4.28 43.33
C TYR A 190 -12.52 3.89 44.31
N LEU A 191 -13.25 2.80 44.03
CA LEU A 191 -14.32 2.27 44.90
C LEU A 191 -13.90 1.14 45.84
N SER A 192 -12.63 0.71 45.80
CA SER A 192 -12.04 -0.30 46.70
C SER A 192 -11.01 0.34 47.64
#